data_AF-A0A5C3N5C5-F1
#
_entry.id   AF-A0A5C3N5C5-F1
#
_cell.length_a   1.000
_cell.length_b   1.000
_cell.length_c   1.000
_cell.angle_alpha   90.00
_cell.angle_beta   90.00
_cell.angle_gamma   90.00
#
_symmetry.space_group_name_H-M   'P 1'
#
loop_
_entity.id
_entity.type
_entity.pdbx_description
1 polymer ?
#
loop_
_entity_poly.entity_id
_entity_poly.type
_entity_poly.pdbx_seq_one_letter_code
_entity_poly.pdbx_strand_id
1 'polypeptide(L)'
;MSSPSPTKGLISPLLSPQSSHSRGSLDGDATNVGSFGTNGTTNGHNHDTEDADPIQRLRDELERTKEEKEALAAQYRNLLGKLTTMRTTLQNKLKQDAEELERREQLVQQLTVENEDLVSTVETLKSELITSNAEAENASRELEAMRSRALQETAQETMLRERELRELQSELERCRIEKDEWEHAALHERAFADEARVTIETLQRDIEIEREAREREAVELETERENATNLQSVLADFQSAKEHELKQAIKEHEAQFDQLTQSLAEYKSRALNAELQLEESTSNSSRVQTLEKEVKEKELLIQKLRHEAIIMNEHLMEALRRLRRQSSAENVDRRLVTNVLLSFLSTPRADSKRFEMLQLLSSILSWNDTEREKAGLQKMGNMPSANTGSGIWGRSASSASVSTMKSPELEKGDETESFSRLWVEFLLTEANAGQNVSATSPPTDPQRRANSSLPGSPTRLGHLSPGSPLSPGRRLSSFSSAAAMASSPNLSLPPSRKGKEKEVLL
;
A
#
# COMPACT_ATOMS: atom_id res chain seq x y z
N MET A 1 29.46 22.83 -76.12
CA MET A 1 30.41 23.88 -75.71
C MET A 1 31.48 23.19 -74.88
N SER A 2 32.78 23.24 -75.21
CA SER A 2 33.45 23.82 -76.39
C SER A 2 34.76 23.07 -76.66
N SER A 3 35.23 23.07 -77.91
CA SER A 3 36.60 22.67 -78.27
C SER A 3 37.64 23.65 -77.72
N PRO A 4 38.93 23.29 -77.69
CA PRO A 4 39.79 23.71 -78.80
C PRO A 4 40.73 22.61 -79.34
N SER A 5 41.57 23.00 -80.30
CA SER A 5 42.32 22.14 -81.24
C SER A 5 43.86 22.21 -81.01
N PRO A 6 44.70 21.42 -81.73
CA PRO A 6 46.10 21.17 -81.32
C PRO A 6 47.12 22.18 -81.87
N THR A 7 48.33 22.17 -81.30
CA THR A 7 49.49 22.97 -81.71
C THR A 7 50.43 22.19 -82.65
N LYS A 8 51.02 22.92 -83.61
CA LYS A 8 52.14 22.46 -84.46
C LYS A 8 53.47 23.00 -83.91
N GLY A 9 54.57 22.29 -84.18
CA GLY A 9 55.93 22.81 -84.02
C GLY A 9 56.72 22.71 -85.33
N LEU A 10 57.13 23.85 -85.90
CA LEU A 10 57.99 23.96 -87.08
C LEU A 10 59.14 24.91 -86.74
N ILE A 11 60.39 24.43 -86.77
CA ILE A 11 61.59 25.27 -86.74
C ILE A 11 62.65 24.68 -87.69
N SER A 12 63.04 25.48 -88.68
CA SER A 12 64.26 25.39 -89.50
C SER A 12 65.15 26.60 -89.12
N PRO A 13 66.20 27.06 -89.85
CA PRO A 13 66.90 26.56 -91.06
C PRO A 13 68.45 26.75 -90.97
N LEU A 14 69.13 26.82 -92.14
CA LEU A 14 70.50 27.33 -92.39
C LEU A 14 71.66 26.44 -91.85
N LEU A 15 72.84 26.39 -92.49
CA LEU A 15 73.52 27.39 -93.33
C LEU A 15 74.35 26.75 -94.47
N SER A 16 74.58 27.48 -95.56
CA SER A 16 75.65 27.24 -96.55
C SER A 16 76.49 28.51 -96.68
N PRO A 17 77.75 28.44 -97.15
CA PRO A 17 77.98 28.90 -98.53
C PRO A 17 79.17 28.23 -99.28
N GLN A 18 79.18 28.44 -100.61
CA GLN A 18 80.30 28.83 -101.51
C GLN A 18 81.77 28.37 -101.30
N SER A 19 82.67 28.41 -102.29
CA SER A 19 82.61 28.28 -103.77
C SER A 19 84.02 28.54 -104.34
N SER A 20 84.46 27.83 -105.38
CA SER A 20 85.48 28.36 -106.30
C SER A 20 85.55 27.57 -107.61
N HIS A 21 85.47 28.26 -108.75
CA HIS A 21 85.95 27.75 -110.04
C HIS A 21 87.44 28.06 -110.21
N SER A 22 88.12 27.32 -111.08
CA SER A 22 89.21 27.86 -111.91
C SER A 22 89.38 27.07 -113.20
N ARG A 23 89.81 27.78 -114.25
CA ARG A 23 90.16 27.29 -115.59
C ARG A 23 91.54 27.85 -115.95
N GLY A 24 92.27 27.17 -116.83
CA GLY A 24 93.50 27.68 -117.47
C GLY A 24 94.66 26.68 -117.37
N SER A 25 95.61 26.65 -118.31
CA SER A 25 95.71 27.40 -119.58
C SER A 25 96.43 26.57 -120.65
N LEU A 26 96.29 26.99 -121.91
CA LEU A 26 97.19 26.64 -123.02
C LEU A 26 98.36 27.66 -123.13
N ASP A 27 99.29 27.35 -124.06
CA ASP A 27 100.35 28.19 -124.66
C ASP A 27 101.48 28.68 -123.72
N GLY A 28 102.70 28.98 -124.20
CA GLY A 28 103.30 28.90 -125.55
C GLY A 28 104.85 28.88 -125.43
N ASP A 29 105.58 28.15 -126.26
CA ASP A 29 106.18 28.55 -127.56
C ASP A 29 107.45 29.44 -127.49
N ALA A 30 108.53 28.96 -128.15
CA ALA A 30 109.81 29.62 -128.44
C ALA A 30 110.76 28.62 -129.18
N THR A 31 110.47 28.26 -130.44
CA THR A 31 110.96 28.88 -131.70
C THR A 31 112.46 28.73 -132.06
N ASN A 32 112.67 28.15 -133.25
CA ASN A 32 113.60 28.59 -134.32
C ASN A 32 115.14 28.65 -134.10
N VAL A 33 115.87 27.68 -134.68
CA VAL A 33 116.76 27.81 -135.88
C VAL A 33 116.89 26.39 -136.51
N GLY A 34 116.98 26.15 -137.83
CA GLY A 34 116.87 27.05 -138.99
C GLY A 34 117.77 26.66 -140.18
N SER A 35 117.22 25.89 -141.13
CA SER A 35 117.49 25.92 -142.59
C SER A 35 118.77 25.36 -143.26
N PHE A 36 118.52 24.64 -144.39
CA PHE A 36 119.36 24.37 -145.59
C PHE A 36 120.72 23.64 -145.40
N GLY A 37 121.32 22.92 -146.37
CA GLY A 37 121.20 22.86 -147.85
C GLY A 37 122.44 23.50 -148.52
N THR A 38 122.99 23.08 -149.67
CA THR A 38 122.72 22.01 -150.67
C THR A 38 124.03 21.66 -151.45
N ASN A 39 123.98 20.70 -152.39
CA ASN A 39 124.82 20.45 -153.60
C ASN A 39 126.23 21.08 -153.80
N GLY A 40 127.16 20.33 -154.43
CA GLY A 40 128.35 20.93 -155.06
C GLY A 40 129.42 20.00 -155.67
N THR A 41 129.19 19.45 -156.87
CA THR A 41 130.20 18.67 -157.64
C THR A 41 130.98 19.57 -158.60
N THR A 42 132.31 19.40 -158.75
CA THR A 42 133.12 20.04 -159.82
C THR A 42 134.20 19.10 -160.39
N ASN A 43 134.66 19.39 -161.63
CA ASN A 43 135.54 18.56 -162.49
C ASN A 43 136.83 19.31 -162.90
N GLY A 44 137.81 18.60 -163.48
CA GLY A 44 138.94 19.18 -164.26
C GLY A 44 140.32 18.92 -163.63
N HIS A 45 141.38 18.35 -164.23
CA HIS A 45 141.75 17.93 -165.61
C HIS A 45 142.24 19.03 -166.59
N ASN A 46 143.55 19.34 -166.61
CA ASN A 46 144.50 19.17 -167.75
C ASN A 46 145.86 19.88 -167.60
N HIS A 47 146.88 19.39 -168.35
CA HIS A 47 148.19 20.00 -168.70
C HIS A 47 149.16 20.43 -167.57
N ASP A 48 150.51 20.35 -167.67
CA ASP A 48 151.47 19.50 -168.44
C ASP A 48 152.86 19.62 -167.69
N THR A 49 154.11 19.48 -168.16
CA THR A 49 154.77 19.33 -169.49
C THR A 49 156.16 18.62 -169.34
N GLU A 50 156.89 18.46 -170.45
CA GLU A 50 158.37 18.46 -170.62
C GLU A 50 159.35 17.83 -169.57
N ASP A 51 160.00 16.75 -170.03
CA ASP A 51 161.45 16.46 -169.97
C ASP A 51 162.24 16.40 -168.64
N ALA A 52 162.25 15.20 -168.01
CA ALA A 52 163.41 14.62 -167.32
C ALA A 52 163.29 13.07 -167.21
N ASP A 53 164.40 12.39 -166.89
CA ASP A 53 164.60 10.93 -166.98
C ASP A 53 163.53 10.00 -166.37
N PRO A 54 163.26 8.82 -166.98
CA PRO A 54 162.12 7.95 -166.66
C PRO A 54 162.18 7.19 -165.30
N ILE A 55 163.16 7.49 -164.43
CA ILE A 55 163.37 6.78 -163.16
C ILE A 55 162.68 7.48 -161.96
N GLN A 56 162.33 8.76 -162.08
CA GLN A 56 161.65 9.48 -160.99
C GLN A 56 160.13 9.25 -160.96
N ARG A 57 159.44 9.33 -162.11
CA ARG A 57 157.96 9.23 -162.18
C ARG A 57 157.37 7.97 -161.51
N LEU A 58 158.06 6.83 -161.60
CA LEU A 58 157.65 5.56 -160.96
C LEU A 58 157.78 5.53 -159.42
N ARG A 59 158.47 6.51 -158.80
CA ARG A 59 158.50 6.66 -157.34
C ARG A 59 157.32 7.47 -156.86
N ASP A 60 157.04 8.59 -157.53
CA ASP A 60 155.99 9.53 -157.15
C ASP A 60 154.58 8.89 -157.23
N GLU A 61 154.33 8.05 -158.25
CA GLU A 61 153.10 7.24 -158.35
C GLU A 61 152.96 6.22 -157.22
N LEU A 62 154.08 5.63 -156.77
CA LEU A 62 154.13 4.65 -155.69
C LEU A 62 154.01 5.32 -154.30
N GLU A 63 154.34 6.59 -154.18
CA GLU A 63 154.11 7.42 -152.98
C GLU A 63 152.65 7.87 -152.91
N ARG A 64 152.11 8.45 -153.99
CA ARG A 64 150.71 8.91 -154.08
C ARG A 64 149.70 7.79 -153.81
N THR A 65 149.95 6.59 -154.34
CA THR A 65 149.09 5.40 -154.09
C THR A 65 149.24 4.83 -152.68
N LYS A 66 150.29 5.17 -151.92
CA LYS A 66 150.34 4.91 -150.47
C LYS A 66 149.52 5.95 -149.70
N GLU A 67 149.65 7.24 -150.03
CA GLU A 67 148.89 8.30 -149.36
C GLU A 67 147.38 8.10 -149.49
N GLU A 68 146.88 7.77 -150.70
CA GLU A 68 145.46 7.44 -150.92
C GLU A 68 145.03 6.21 -150.11
N LYS A 69 145.91 5.20 -149.99
CA LYS A 69 145.65 3.97 -149.23
C LYS A 69 145.70 4.21 -147.71
N GLU A 70 146.55 5.12 -147.23
CA GLU A 70 146.54 5.57 -145.83
C GLU A 70 145.33 6.45 -145.52
N ALA A 71 144.91 7.32 -146.43
CA ALA A 71 143.69 8.10 -146.30
C ALA A 71 142.45 7.20 -146.23
N LEU A 72 142.34 6.18 -147.10
CA LEU A 72 141.27 5.18 -147.04
C LEU A 72 141.36 4.31 -145.78
N ALA A 73 142.57 3.92 -145.34
CA ALA A 73 142.74 3.20 -144.08
C ALA A 73 142.44 4.06 -142.84
N ALA A 74 142.67 5.39 -142.91
CA ALA A 74 142.29 6.34 -141.87
C ALA A 74 140.77 6.54 -141.84
N GLN A 75 140.10 6.64 -143.00
CA GLN A 75 138.65 6.65 -143.09
C GLN A 75 138.04 5.35 -142.54
N TYR A 76 138.58 4.18 -142.92
CA TYR A 76 138.18 2.89 -142.36
C TYR A 76 138.36 2.86 -140.84
N ARG A 77 139.53 3.26 -140.30
CA ARG A 77 139.75 3.33 -138.84
C ARG A 77 138.84 4.34 -138.14
N ASN A 78 138.53 5.47 -138.77
CA ASN A 78 137.63 6.49 -138.22
C ASN A 78 136.18 5.98 -138.18
N LEU A 79 135.75 5.23 -139.21
CA LEU A 79 134.42 4.62 -139.28
C LEU A 79 134.32 3.41 -138.35
N LEU A 80 135.35 2.56 -138.25
CA LEU A 80 135.44 1.51 -137.22
C LEU A 80 135.46 2.11 -135.81
N GLY A 81 136.13 3.24 -135.61
CA GLY A 81 136.10 4.02 -134.38
C GLY A 81 134.69 4.50 -134.04
N LYS A 82 134.00 5.15 -134.99
CA LYS A 82 132.59 5.58 -134.86
C LYS A 82 131.61 4.43 -134.64
N LEU A 83 131.81 3.28 -135.28
CA LEU A 83 130.99 2.08 -135.09
C LEU A 83 131.28 1.44 -133.73
N THR A 84 132.53 1.49 -133.26
CA THR A 84 132.92 1.03 -131.92
C THR A 84 132.37 1.96 -130.83
N THR A 85 132.41 3.28 -131.01
CA THR A 85 131.81 4.24 -130.07
C THR A 85 130.28 4.22 -130.12
N MET A 86 129.65 4.04 -131.28
CA MET A 86 128.21 3.76 -131.35
C MET A 86 127.87 2.44 -130.66
N ARG A 87 128.66 1.38 -130.85
CA ARG A 87 128.44 0.10 -130.15
C ARG A 87 128.60 0.25 -128.65
N THR A 88 129.64 0.90 -128.14
CA THR A 88 129.82 1.06 -126.68
C THR A 88 128.82 2.04 -126.09
N THR A 89 128.45 3.13 -126.78
CA THR A 89 127.40 4.04 -126.29
C THR A 89 126.01 3.42 -126.35
N LEU A 90 125.65 2.65 -127.39
CA LEU A 90 124.40 1.87 -127.41
C LEU A 90 124.42 0.73 -126.39
N GLN A 91 125.53 0.02 -126.21
CA GLN A 91 125.61 -1.07 -125.24
C GLN A 91 125.62 -0.55 -123.79
N ASN A 92 126.14 0.66 -123.55
CA ASN A 92 126.03 1.33 -122.25
C ASN A 92 124.64 1.93 -122.05
N LYS A 93 124.01 2.52 -123.09
CA LYS A 93 122.61 2.98 -123.02
C LYS A 93 121.65 1.83 -122.79
N LEU A 94 121.67 0.77 -123.60
CA LEU A 94 120.81 -0.40 -123.41
C LEU A 94 121.00 -1.08 -122.04
N LYS A 95 122.19 -0.99 -121.44
CA LYS A 95 122.39 -1.37 -120.02
C LYS A 95 121.76 -0.38 -119.07
N GLN A 96 122.03 0.91 -119.20
CA GLN A 96 121.47 1.97 -118.36
C GLN A 96 119.93 1.99 -118.44
N ASP A 97 119.36 1.88 -119.62
CA ASP A 97 117.93 1.80 -119.91
C ASP A 97 117.32 0.52 -119.32
N ALA A 98 118.03 -0.63 -119.39
CA ALA A 98 117.60 -1.88 -118.75
C ALA A 98 117.67 -1.81 -117.21
N GLU A 99 118.74 -1.24 -116.63
CA GLU A 99 118.83 -1.03 -115.18
C GLU A 99 117.84 0.04 -114.68
N GLU A 100 117.50 1.04 -115.51
CA GLU A 100 116.49 2.05 -115.17
C GLU A 100 115.07 1.47 -115.31
N LEU A 101 114.84 0.58 -116.28
CA LEU A 101 113.63 -0.22 -116.38
C LEU A 101 113.51 -1.19 -115.21
N GLU A 102 114.57 -1.90 -114.82
CA GLU A 102 114.61 -2.76 -113.64
C GLU A 102 114.30 -1.97 -112.35
N ARG A 103 114.90 -0.78 -112.16
CA ARG A 103 114.57 0.10 -111.02
C ARG A 103 113.12 0.58 -111.06
N ARG A 104 112.55 0.84 -112.24
CA ARG A 104 111.11 1.16 -112.39
C ARG A 104 110.22 -0.04 -112.10
N GLU A 105 110.60 -1.24 -112.53
CA GLU A 105 109.87 -2.49 -112.24
C GLU A 105 109.92 -2.83 -110.75
N GLN A 106 111.07 -2.66 -110.08
CA GLN A 106 111.20 -2.78 -108.63
C GLN A 106 110.35 -1.74 -107.89
N LEU A 107 110.34 -0.47 -108.34
CA LEU A 107 109.48 0.57 -107.77
C LEU A 107 107.99 0.26 -107.99
N VAL A 108 107.60 -0.22 -109.17
CA VAL A 108 106.22 -0.63 -109.47
C VAL A 108 105.82 -1.83 -108.62
N GLN A 109 106.70 -2.83 -108.45
CA GLN A 109 106.46 -3.99 -107.58
C GLN A 109 106.28 -3.57 -106.12
N GLN A 110 107.15 -2.69 -105.60
CA GLN A 110 107.00 -2.12 -104.27
C GLN A 110 105.66 -1.36 -104.15
N LEU A 111 105.34 -0.49 -105.10
CA LEU A 111 104.07 0.25 -105.09
C LEU A 111 102.84 -0.64 -105.25
N THR A 112 102.92 -1.78 -105.96
CA THR A 112 101.81 -2.74 -106.01
C THR A 112 101.63 -3.47 -104.68
N VAL A 113 102.73 -3.89 -104.02
CA VAL A 113 102.64 -4.50 -102.68
C VAL A 113 102.11 -3.49 -101.66
N GLU A 114 102.61 -2.24 -101.66
CA GLU A 114 102.09 -1.17 -100.81
C GLU A 114 100.61 -0.86 -101.09
N ASN A 115 100.14 -0.95 -102.34
CA ASN A 115 98.72 -0.82 -102.67
C ASN A 115 97.90 -2.04 -102.24
N GLU A 116 98.42 -3.26 -102.34
CA GLU A 116 97.74 -4.49 -101.88
C GLU A 116 97.64 -4.51 -100.34
N ASP A 117 98.69 -4.09 -99.62
CA ASP A 117 98.68 -3.87 -98.17
C ASP A 117 97.69 -2.75 -97.77
N LEU A 118 97.67 -1.63 -98.49
CA LEU A 118 96.70 -0.55 -98.26
C LEU A 118 95.26 -0.97 -98.57
N VAL A 119 95.03 -1.78 -99.61
CA VAL A 119 93.69 -2.32 -99.92
C VAL A 119 93.26 -3.30 -98.83
N SER A 120 94.12 -4.23 -98.41
CA SER A 120 93.78 -5.21 -97.37
C SER A 120 93.50 -4.54 -96.01
N THR A 121 94.31 -3.55 -95.60
CA THR A 121 94.05 -2.76 -94.38
C THR A 121 92.79 -1.91 -94.48
N VAL A 122 92.46 -1.37 -95.66
CA VAL A 122 91.18 -0.68 -95.89
C VAL A 122 90.00 -1.66 -95.86
N GLU A 123 90.17 -2.91 -96.28
CA GLU A 123 89.12 -3.95 -96.21
C GLU A 123 88.94 -4.51 -94.79
N THR A 124 90.00 -4.70 -94.00
CA THR A 124 89.88 -5.04 -92.57
C THR A 124 89.21 -3.90 -91.82
N LEU A 125 89.68 -2.65 -91.95
CA LEU A 125 89.06 -1.49 -91.30
C LEU A 125 87.60 -1.28 -91.71
N LYS A 126 87.22 -1.58 -92.96
CA LYS A 126 85.81 -1.59 -93.37
C LYS A 126 84.99 -2.68 -92.68
N SER A 127 85.52 -3.90 -92.58
CA SER A 127 84.79 -5.00 -91.93
C SER A 127 84.68 -4.79 -90.41
N GLU A 128 85.73 -4.29 -89.76
CA GLU A 128 85.73 -3.85 -88.36
C GLU A 128 84.73 -2.70 -88.11
N LEU A 129 84.66 -1.72 -89.02
CA LEU A 129 83.66 -0.64 -88.94
C LEU A 129 82.23 -1.18 -89.09
N ILE A 130 82.01 -2.17 -89.97
CA ILE A 130 80.69 -2.81 -90.16
C ILE A 130 80.30 -3.62 -88.90
N THR A 131 81.21 -4.41 -88.33
CA THR A 131 80.92 -5.19 -87.11
C THR A 131 80.71 -4.28 -85.91
N SER A 132 81.56 -3.26 -85.72
CA SER A 132 81.41 -2.28 -84.64
C SER A 132 80.11 -1.48 -84.74
N ASN A 133 79.67 -1.12 -85.96
CA ASN A 133 78.37 -0.48 -86.15
C ASN A 133 77.21 -1.45 -85.85
N ALA A 134 77.29 -2.71 -86.27
CA ALA A 134 76.28 -3.72 -85.95
C ALA A 134 76.19 -4.01 -84.43
N GLU A 135 77.33 -4.01 -83.72
CA GLU A 135 77.42 -4.10 -82.27
C GLU A 135 76.81 -2.87 -81.59
N ALA A 136 77.10 -1.67 -82.09
CA ALA A 136 76.51 -0.43 -81.58
C ALA A 136 74.98 -0.37 -81.80
N GLU A 137 74.49 -0.80 -82.96
CA GLU A 137 73.06 -0.97 -83.20
C GLU A 137 72.44 -1.97 -82.22
N ASN A 138 73.05 -3.15 -82.01
CA ASN A 138 72.54 -4.15 -81.09
C ASN A 138 72.54 -3.65 -79.63
N ALA A 139 73.61 -3.02 -79.17
CA ALA A 139 73.65 -2.37 -77.86
C ALA A 139 72.58 -1.28 -77.71
N SER A 140 72.30 -0.50 -78.76
CA SER A 140 71.21 0.49 -78.73
C SER A 140 69.82 -0.15 -78.65
N ARG A 141 69.57 -1.25 -79.37
CA ARG A 141 68.34 -2.06 -79.31
C ARG A 141 68.15 -2.67 -77.93
N GLU A 142 69.21 -3.19 -77.31
CA GLU A 142 69.19 -3.73 -75.96
C GLU A 142 68.94 -2.63 -74.91
N LEU A 143 69.56 -1.46 -75.04
CA LEU A 143 69.28 -0.31 -74.17
C LEU A 143 67.83 0.19 -74.33
N GLU A 144 67.27 0.18 -75.53
CA GLU A 144 65.86 0.52 -75.77
C GLU A 144 64.90 -0.56 -75.22
N ALA A 145 65.24 -1.84 -75.35
CA ALA A 145 64.49 -2.94 -74.75
C ALA A 145 64.52 -2.90 -73.21
N MET A 146 65.67 -2.56 -72.61
CA MET A 146 65.78 -2.41 -71.15
C MET A 146 65.08 -1.15 -70.65
N ARG A 147 65.15 -0.02 -71.38
CA ARG A 147 64.39 1.20 -71.06
C ARG A 147 62.88 1.00 -71.15
N SER A 148 62.40 0.35 -72.22
CA SER A 148 60.98 0.08 -72.40
C SER A 148 60.44 -0.92 -71.37
N ARG A 149 61.21 -1.95 -71.00
CA ARG A 149 60.90 -2.82 -69.84
C ARG A 149 60.83 -2.04 -68.53
N ALA A 150 61.87 -1.28 -68.19
CA ALA A 150 61.89 -0.50 -66.94
C ALA A 150 60.73 0.52 -66.86
N LEU A 151 60.38 1.16 -67.98
CA LEU A 151 59.20 2.05 -68.06
C LEU A 151 57.88 1.27 -67.91
N GLN A 152 57.76 0.09 -68.53
CA GLN A 152 56.58 -0.76 -68.39
C GLN A 152 56.43 -1.31 -66.97
N GLU A 153 57.52 -1.76 -66.35
CA GLU A 153 57.57 -2.23 -64.96
C GLU A 153 57.19 -1.10 -64.00
N THR A 154 57.79 0.09 -64.14
CA THR A 154 57.42 1.29 -63.38
C THR A 154 55.93 1.65 -63.57
N ALA A 155 55.40 1.56 -64.78
CA ALA A 155 53.99 1.82 -65.08
C ALA A 155 53.06 0.74 -64.48
N GLN A 156 53.49 -0.52 -64.41
CA GLN A 156 52.75 -1.59 -63.76
C GLN A 156 52.78 -1.45 -62.23
N GLU A 157 53.93 -1.16 -61.64
CA GLU A 157 54.08 -0.91 -60.19
C GLU A 157 53.22 0.28 -59.74
N THR A 158 53.32 1.41 -60.44
CA THR A 158 52.48 2.59 -60.13
C THR A 158 50.99 2.28 -60.26
N MET A 159 50.56 1.59 -61.32
CA MET A 159 49.17 1.15 -61.47
C MET A 159 48.71 0.15 -60.40
N LEU A 160 49.62 -0.64 -59.80
CA LEU A 160 49.31 -1.50 -58.65
C LEU A 160 49.21 -0.70 -57.36
N ARG A 161 50.19 0.17 -57.06
CA ARG A 161 50.14 1.04 -55.87
C ARG A 161 48.96 1.99 -55.88
N GLU A 162 48.54 2.50 -57.04
CA GLU A 162 47.30 3.29 -57.12
C GLU A 162 46.01 2.46 -56.96
N ARG A 163 46.04 1.12 -57.13
CA ARG A 163 44.89 0.26 -56.79
C ARG A 163 44.87 0.01 -55.29
N GLU A 164 45.99 -0.42 -54.72
CA GLU A 164 46.19 -0.59 -53.27
C GLU A 164 45.78 0.67 -52.50
N LEU A 165 46.20 1.87 -52.96
CA LEU A 165 45.80 3.13 -52.34
C LEU A 165 44.30 3.43 -52.42
N ARG A 166 43.62 3.08 -53.53
CA ARG A 166 42.16 3.25 -53.67
C ARG A 166 41.38 2.22 -52.85
N GLU A 167 41.88 1.00 -52.77
CA GLU A 167 41.34 -0.08 -51.95
C GLU A 167 41.42 0.29 -50.47
N LEU A 168 42.62 0.65 -49.98
CA LEU A 168 42.85 1.15 -48.60
C LEU A 168 42.07 2.43 -48.28
N GLN A 169 41.88 3.34 -49.24
CA GLN A 169 40.99 4.50 -49.07
C GLN A 169 39.53 4.05 -48.87
N SER A 170 39.04 3.13 -49.69
CA SER A 170 37.67 2.61 -49.57
C SER A 170 37.43 1.81 -48.27
N GLU A 171 38.45 1.11 -47.77
CA GLU A 171 38.40 0.41 -46.49
C GLU A 171 38.42 1.40 -45.32
N LEU A 172 39.27 2.42 -45.37
CA LEU A 172 39.31 3.49 -44.39
C LEU A 172 38.01 4.31 -44.36
N GLU A 173 37.33 4.50 -45.49
CA GLU A 173 36.00 5.09 -45.56
C GLU A 173 34.91 4.18 -44.98
N ARG A 174 34.93 2.87 -45.27
CA ARG A 174 34.03 1.89 -44.63
C ARG A 174 34.21 1.86 -43.11
N CYS A 175 35.43 1.72 -42.62
CA CYS A 175 35.69 1.69 -41.17
C CYS A 175 35.36 3.01 -40.47
N ARG A 176 35.35 4.15 -41.17
CA ARG A 176 34.79 5.41 -40.66
C ARG A 176 33.27 5.35 -40.55
N ILE A 177 32.58 4.93 -41.61
CA ILE A 177 31.12 4.78 -41.63
C ILE A 177 30.68 3.80 -40.53
N GLU A 178 31.28 2.62 -40.45
CA GLU A 178 31.02 1.61 -39.41
C GLU A 178 31.26 2.19 -38.00
N LYS A 179 32.39 2.87 -37.76
CA LYS A 179 32.68 3.52 -36.48
C LYS A 179 31.61 4.56 -36.12
N ASP A 180 31.22 5.41 -37.07
CA ASP A 180 30.24 6.45 -36.85
C ASP A 180 28.84 5.84 -36.64
N GLU A 181 28.48 4.75 -37.33
CA GLU A 181 27.27 3.96 -37.09
C GLU A 181 27.26 3.34 -35.67
N TRP A 182 28.37 2.75 -35.21
CA TRP A 182 28.50 2.25 -33.84
C TRP A 182 28.41 3.36 -32.78
N GLU A 183 28.96 4.55 -33.06
CA GLU A 183 28.81 5.72 -32.16
C GLU A 183 27.36 6.21 -32.10
N HIS A 184 26.64 6.26 -33.23
CA HIS A 184 25.21 6.58 -33.23
C HIS A 184 24.38 5.52 -32.51
N ALA A 185 24.68 4.23 -32.70
CA ALA A 185 24.01 3.14 -32.01
C ALA A 185 24.22 3.20 -30.48
N ALA A 186 25.46 3.41 -30.04
CA ALA A 186 25.79 3.55 -28.61
C ALA A 186 25.18 4.80 -27.97
N LEU A 187 25.10 5.92 -28.70
CA LEU A 187 24.40 7.12 -28.25
C LEU A 187 22.88 6.91 -28.16
N HIS A 188 22.28 6.18 -29.11
CA HIS A 188 20.86 5.84 -29.08
C HIS A 188 20.51 4.86 -27.95
N GLU A 189 21.30 3.80 -27.76
CA GLU A 189 21.17 2.87 -26.64
C GLU A 189 21.30 3.60 -25.30
N ARG A 190 22.28 4.50 -25.17
CA ARG A 190 22.44 5.34 -23.98
C ARG A 190 21.24 6.25 -23.74
N ALA A 191 20.72 6.91 -24.77
CA ALA A 191 19.55 7.78 -24.64
C ALA A 191 18.32 6.99 -24.15
N PHE A 192 18.08 5.79 -24.72
CA PHE A 192 17.03 4.90 -24.27
C PHE A 192 17.25 4.38 -22.85
N ALA A 193 18.49 4.08 -22.46
CA ALA A 193 18.83 3.67 -21.10
C ALA A 193 18.65 4.81 -20.07
N ASP A 194 18.94 6.06 -20.46
CA ASP A 194 18.72 7.24 -19.61
C ASP A 194 17.21 7.61 -19.53
N GLU A 195 16.42 7.41 -20.59
CA GLU A 195 14.94 7.48 -20.54
C GLU A 195 14.33 6.38 -19.65
N ALA A 196 14.83 5.14 -19.77
CA ALA A 196 14.43 4.02 -18.92
C ALA A 196 14.77 4.27 -17.44
N ARG A 197 15.90 4.93 -17.15
CA ARG A 197 16.26 5.37 -15.78
C ARG A 197 15.27 6.41 -15.26
N VAL A 198 14.99 7.47 -16.04
CA VAL A 198 14.04 8.52 -15.63
C VAL A 198 12.64 7.95 -15.35
N THR A 199 12.15 7.05 -16.21
CA THR A 199 10.84 6.40 -16.00
C THR A 199 10.81 5.43 -14.81
N ILE A 200 11.91 4.73 -14.52
CA ILE A 200 12.06 3.97 -13.27
C ILE A 200 12.04 4.91 -12.06
N GLU A 201 12.74 6.03 -12.09
CA GLU A 201 12.73 6.98 -10.97
C GLU A 201 11.38 7.68 -10.77
N THR A 202 10.60 7.97 -11.82
CA THR A 202 9.24 8.49 -11.65
C THR A 202 8.34 7.43 -11.03
N LEU A 203 8.35 6.20 -11.55
CA LEU A 203 7.55 5.11 -10.98
C LEU A 203 7.93 4.79 -9.53
N GLN A 204 9.20 4.93 -9.14
CA GLN A 204 9.63 4.81 -7.74
C GLN A 204 9.05 5.92 -6.85
N ARG A 205 9.02 7.17 -7.32
CA ARG A 205 8.40 8.29 -6.59
C ARG A 205 6.89 8.12 -6.50
N ASP A 206 6.25 7.70 -7.58
CA ASP A 206 4.80 7.44 -7.64
C ASP A 206 4.42 6.33 -6.65
N ILE A 207 5.19 5.22 -6.61
CA ILE A 207 5.02 4.13 -5.63
C ILE A 207 5.18 4.62 -4.19
N GLU A 208 6.10 5.54 -3.92
CA GLU A 208 6.30 6.06 -2.56
C GLU A 208 5.16 6.99 -2.12
N ILE A 209 4.71 7.90 -2.99
CA ILE A 209 3.53 8.74 -2.77
C ILE A 209 2.29 7.86 -2.50
N GLU A 210 2.14 6.80 -3.28
CA GLU A 210 1.09 5.78 -3.15
C GLU A 210 1.19 4.95 -1.85
N ARG A 211 2.39 4.73 -1.30
CA ARG A 211 2.57 4.12 0.02
C ARG A 211 2.17 5.09 1.13
N GLU A 212 2.72 6.30 1.12
CA GLU A 212 2.38 7.31 2.11
C GLU A 212 0.86 7.63 2.11
N ALA A 213 0.20 7.59 0.95
CA ALA A 213 -1.25 7.73 0.84
C ALA A 213 -1.99 6.59 1.57
N ARG A 214 -1.64 5.33 1.32
CA ARG A 214 -2.22 4.17 2.02
C ARG A 214 -1.92 4.15 3.51
N GLU A 215 -0.76 4.63 3.93
CA GLU A 215 -0.41 4.75 5.34
C GLU A 215 -1.26 5.83 6.04
N ARG A 216 -1.53 6.97 5.38
CA ARG A 216 -2.48 7.98 5.88
C ARG A 216 -3.90 7.41 5.98
N GLU A 217 -4.41 6.78 4.92
CA GLU A 217 -5.73 6.12 4.91
C GLU A 217 -5.85 5.05 6.00
N ALA A 218 -4.79 4.25 6.22
CA ALA A 218 -4.78 3.23 7.27
C ALA A 218 -4.80 3.83 8.69
N VAL A 219 -4.10 4.95 8.93
CA VAL A 219 -4.14 5.68 10.21
C VAL A 219 -5.51 6.32 10.42
N GLU A 220 -6.06 6.99 9.41
CA GLU A 220 -7.41 7.58 9.49
C GLU A 220 -8.46 6.50 9.81
N LEU A 221 -8.44 5.38 9.10
CA LEU A 221 -9.33 4.23 9.32
C LEU A 221 -9.16 3.62 10.73
N GLU A 222 -7.95 3.54 11.26
CA GLU A 222 -7.75 3.08 12.64
C GLU A 222 -8.31 4.09 13.67
N THR A 223 -8.16 5.40 13.45
CA THR A 223 -8.82 6.39 14.32
C THR A 223 -10.35 6.34 14.20
N GLU A 224 -10.92 6.01 13.03
CA GLU A 224 -12.36 5.75 12.91
C GLU A 224 -12.79 4.49 13.68
N ARG A 225 -11.96 3.42 13.72
CA ARG A 225 -12.19 2.23 14.55
C ARG A 225 -12.11 2.55 16.05
N GLU A 226 -11.14 3.33 16.49
CA GLU A 226 -11.03 3.79 17.88
C GLU A 226 -12.26 4.63 18.27
N ASN A 227 -12.70 5.55 17.41
CA ASN A 227 -13.92 6.33 17.62
C ASN A 227 -15.18 5.45 17.65
N ALA A 228 -15.29 4.45 16.77
CA ALA A 228 -16.43 3.52 16.73
C ALA A 228 -16.48 2.60 17.97
N THR A 229 -15.34 2.08 18.43
CA THR A 229 -15.26 1.24 19.64
C THR A 229 -15.49 2.05 20.92
N ASN A 230 -15.01 3.28 20.99
CA ASN A 230 -15.33 4.24 22.06
C ASN A 230 -16.85 4.52 22.10
N LEU A 231 -17.46 4.86 20.96
CA LEU A 231 -18.92 5.06 20.88
C LEU A 231 -19.69 3.78 21.27
N GLN A 232 -19.23 2.61 20.87
CA GLN A 232 -19.82 1.33 21.27
C GLN A 232 -19.73 1.11 22.80
N SER A 233 -18.60 1.45 23.43
CA SER A 233 -18.45 1.39 24.88
C SER A 233 -19.42 2.35 25.58
N VAL A 234 -19.46 3.62 25.16
CA VAL A 234 -20.38 4.63 25.73
C VAL A 234 -21.84 4.24 25.56
N LEU A 235 -22.21 3.60 24.44
CA LEU A 235 -23.56 3.06 24.22
C LEU A 235 -23.85 1.85 25.12
N ALA A 236 -22.88 0.95 25.33
CA ALA A 236 -23.03 -0.18 26.26
C ALA A 236 -23.15 0.29 27.72
N ASP A 237 -22.34 1.27 28.13
CA ASP A 237 -22.39 1.90 29.44
C ASP A 237 -23.76 2.58 29.65
N PHE A 238 -24.24 3.36 28.67
CA PHE A 238 -25.56 4.00 28.71
C PHE A 238 -26.71 2.98 28.76
N GLN A 239 -26.62 1.89 27.99
CA GLN A 239 -27.58 0.79 28.06
C GLN A 239 -27.59 0.12 29.44
N SER A 240 -26.41 -0.17 30.00
CA SER A 240 -26.30 -0.78 31.34
C SER A 240 -26.86 0.14 32.45
N ALA A 241 -26.60 1.46 32.34
CA ALA A 241 -27.13 2.46 33.25
C ALA A 241 -28.66 2.59 33.13
N LYS A 242 -29.20 2.58 31.90
CA LYS A 242 -30.65 2.59 31.68
C LYS A 242 -31.34 1.30 32.09
N GLU A 243 -30.70 0.15 31.90
CA GLU A 243 -31.17 -1.11 32.48
C GLU A 243 -31.17 -1.07 34.01
N HIS A 244 -30.16 -0.48 34.64
CA HIS A 244 -30.12 -0.32 36.10
C HIS A 244 -31.23 0.61 36.61
N GLU A 245 -31.40 1.77 35.97
CA GLU A 245 -32.47 2.74 36.26
C GLU A 245 -33.86 2.11 36.11
N LEU A 246 -34.10 1.35 35.03
CA LEU A 246 -35.35 0.61 34.83
C LEU A 246 -35.55 -0.50 35.88
N LYS A 247 -34.50 -1.28 36.20
CA LYS A 247 -34.57 -2.30 37.26
C LYS A 247 -34.79 -1.70 38.65
N GLN A 248 -34.31 -0.49 38.90
CA GLN A 248 -34.57 0.25 40.14
C GLN A 248 -36.00 0.79 40.17
N ALA A 249 -36.50 1.39 39.08
CA ALA A 249 -37.88 1.86 38.97
C ALA A 249 -38.90 0.72 39.07
N ILE A 250 -38.61 -0.44 38.48
CA ILE A 250 -39.42 -1.65 38.64
C ILE A 250 -39.49 -2.06 40.12
N LYS A 251 -38.35 -2.19 40.81
CA LYS A 251 -38.30 -2.54 42.24
C LYS A 251 -39.03 -1.54 43.14
N GLU A 252 -38.94 -0.25 42.83
CA GLU A 252 -39.65 0.81 43.56
C GLU A 252 -41.17 0.67 43.35
N HIS A 253 -41.63 0.42 42.12
CA HIS A 253 -43.05 0.17 41.86
C HIS A 253 -43.56 -1.18 42.41
N GLU A 254 -42.73 -2.22 42.44
CA GLU A 254 -43.01 -3.49 43.13
C GLU A 254 -43.18 -3.25 44.64
N ALA A 255 -42.25 -2.52 45.27
CA ALA A 255 -42.35 -2.17 46.69
C ALA A 255 -43.57 -1.29 47.01
N GLN A 256 -43.92 -0.34 46.13
CA GLN A 256 -45.15 0.44 46.24
C GLN A 256 -46.40 -0.43 46.09
N PHE A 257 -46.39 -1.40 45.15
CA PHE A 257 -47.49 -2.35 44.96
C PHE A 257 -47.68 -3.28 46.17
N ASP A 258 -46.58 -3.75 46.77
CA ASP A 258 -46.60 -4.54 48.00
C ASP A 258 -47.11 -3.72 49.19
N GLN A 259 -46.69 -2.47 49.36
CA GLN A 259 -47.21 -1.56 50.40
C GLN A 259 -48.71 -1.27 50.23
N LEU A 260 -49.17 -1.05 48.98
CA LEU A 260 -50.59 -0.90 48.67
C LEU A 260 -51.37 -2.21 48.92
N THR A 261 -50.78 -3.36 48.64
CA THR A 261 -51.39 -4.67 48.89
C THR A 261 -51.48 -4.98 50.40
N GLN A 262 -50.44 -4.67 51.16
CA GLN A 262 -50.40 -4.82 52.63
C GLN A 262 -51.42 -3.89 53.30
N SER A 263 -51.40 -2.59 52.99
CA SER A 263 -52.39 -1.64 53.53
C SER A 263 -53.82 -1.99 53.11
N LEU A 264 -54.06 -2.47 51.89
CA LEU A 264 -55.35 -2.99 51.45
C LEU A 264 -55.79 -4.24 52.24
N ALA A 265 -54.85 -5.13 52.61
CA ALA A 265 -55.12 -6.26 53.49
C ALA A 265 -55.41 -5.82 54.93
N GLU A 266 -54.71 -4.81 55.46
CA GLU A 266 -55.01 -4.19 56.75
C GLU A 266 -56.39 -3.52 56.77
N TYR A 267 -56.75 -2.78 55.72
CA TYR A 267 -58.08 -2.16 55.60
C TYR A 267 -59.18 -3.23 55.51
N LYS A 268 -58.97 -4.33 54.77
CA LYS A 268 -59.88 -5.48 54.76
C LYS A 268 -60.00 -6.15 56.13
N SER A 269 -58.88 -6.36 56.83
CA SER A 269 -58.87 -6.92 58.18
C SER A 269 -59.60 -6.01 59.17
N ARG A 270 -59.36 -4.70 59.12
CA ARG A 270 -60.07 -3.70 59.94
C ARG A 270 -61.56 -3.64 59.60
N ALA A 271 -61.95 -3.77 58.33
CA ALA A 271 -63.34 -3.83 57.91
C ALA A 271 -64.03 -5.10 58.46
N LEU A 272 -63.46 -6.29 58.24
CA LEU A 272 -64.00 -7.55 58.76
C LEU A 272 -64.11 -7.56 60.30
N ASN A 273 -63.13 -7.00 61.01
CA ASN A 273 -63.20 -6.86 62.47
C ASN A 273 -64.31 -5.88 62.91
N ALA A 274 -64.54 -4.80 62.16
CA ALA A 274 -65.64 -3.86 62.44
C ALA A 274 -67.02 -4.44 62.08
N GLU A 275 -67.11 -5.24 61.01
CA GLU A 275 -68.31 -6.01 60.65
C GLU A 275 -68.62 -7.07 61.70
N LEU A 276 -67.63 -7.83 62.18
CA LEU A 276 -67.81 -8.79 63.28
C LEU A 276 -68.23 -8.11 64.59
N GLN A 277 -67.65 -6.95 64.94
CA GLN A 277 -68.10 -6.16 66.09
C GLN A 277 -69.52 -5.60 65.91
N LEU A 278 -69.94 -5.30 64.67
CA LEU A 278 -71.31 -4.88 64.36
C LEU A 278 -72.28 -6.07 64.49
N GLU A 279 -71.91 -7.27 64.02
CA GLU A 279 -72.68 -8.50 64.21
C GLU A 279 -72.79 -8.88 65.70
N GLU A 280 -71.70 -8.78 66.46
CA GLU A 280 -71.73 -9.02 67.91
C GLU A 280 -72.60 -7.97 68.63
N SER A 281 -72.47 -6.69 68.28
CA SER A 281 -73.26 -5.60 68.87
C SER A 281 -74.75 -5.69 68.52
N THR A 282 -75.10 -6.07 67.28
CA THR A 282 -76.50 -6.29 66.87
C THR A 282 -77.08 -7.56 67.46
N SER A 283 -76.30 -8.64 67.59
CA SER A 283 -76.67 -9.85 68.33
C SER A 283 -76.93 -9.54 69.81
N ASN A 284 -76.01 -8.84 70.48
CA ASN A 284 -76.17 -8.38 71.87
C ASN A 284 -77.37 -7.43 72.02
N SER A 285 -77.60 -6.51 71.07
CA SER A 285 -78.81 -5.65 71.04
C SER A 285 -80.09 -6.47 70.91
N SER A 286 -80.12 -7.51 70.07
CA SER A 286 -81.28 -8.42 69.95
C SER A 286 -81.53 -9.19 71.26
N ARG A 287 -80.46 -9.61 71.95
CA ARG A 287 -80.50 -10.27 73.26
C ARG A 287 -80.96 -9.32 74.37
N VAL A 288 -80.56 -8.05 74.33
CA VAL A 288 -81.09 -7.02 75.23
C VAL A 288 -82.59 -6.80 74.96
N GLN A 289 -83.02 -6.76 73.69
CA GLN A 289 -84.44 -6.64 73.35
C GLN A 289 -85.29 -7.85 73.77
N THR A 290 -84.76 -9.07 73.79
CA THR A 290 -85.49 -10.23 74.35
C THR A 290 -85.53 -10.19 75.88
N LEU A 291 -84.41 -9.86 76.54
CA LEU A 291 -84.37 -9.68 77.99
C LEU A 291 -85.27 -8.51 78.46
N GLU A 292 -85.37 -7.42 77.70
CA GLU A 292 -86.32 -6.34 77.95
C GLU A 292 -87.77 -6.82 77.87
N LYS A 293 -88.12 -7.69 76.91
CA LYS A 293 -89.46 -8.29 76.81
C LYS A 293 -89.74 -9.19 78.00
N GLU A 294 -88.81 -10.08 78.35
CA GLU A 294 -88.91 -10.91 79.55
C GLU A 294 -89.06 -10.08 80.84
N VAL A 295 -88.32 -8.97 80.97
CA VAL A 295 -88.44 -8.07 82.12
C VAL A 295 -89.80 -7.38 82.13
N LYS A 296 -90.31 -6.90 81.00
CA LYS A 296 -91.65 -6.29 80.89
C LYS A 296 -92.76 -7.32 81.17
N GLU A 297 -92.62 -8.57 80.73
CA GLU A 297 -93.53 -9.67 81.05
C GLU A 297 -93.49 -10.06 82.53
N LYS A 298 -92.29 -10.10 83.15
CA LYS A 298 -92.11 -10.35 84.58
C LYS A 298 -92.62 -9.18 85.43
N GLU A 299 -92.48 -7.93 84.98
CA GLU A 299 -93.07 -6.73 85.59
C GLU A 299 -94.61 -6.81 85.55
N LEU A 300 -95.20 -7.18 84.40
CA LEU A 300 -96.64 -7.42 84.27
C LEU A 300 -97.13 -8.59 85.13
N LEU A 301 -96.35 -9.66 85.27
CA LEU A 301 -96.64 -10.77 86.18
C LEU A 301 -96.57 -10.32 87.65
N ILE A 302 -95.57 -9.52 88.02
CA ILE A 302 -95.45 -8.90 89.35
C ILE A 302 -96.64 -7.97 89.62
N GLN A 303 -97.10 -7.20 88.64
CA GLN A 303 -98.31 -6.36 88.77
C GLN A 303 -99.58 -7.21 88.97
N LYS A 304 -99.74 -8.32 88.22
CA LYS A 304 -100.82 -9.29 88.43
C LYS A 304 -100.77 -9.91 89.83
N LEU A 305 -99.63 -10.46 90.25
CA LEU A 305 -99.45 -11.07 91.56
C LEU A 305 -99.63 -10.05 92.71
N ARG A 306 -99.23 -8.78 92.52
CA ARG A 306 -99.54 -7.68 93.46
C ARG A 306 -101.04 -7.41 93.54
N HIS A 307 -101.75 -7.39 92.41
CA HIS A 307 -103.21 -7.21 92.38
C HIS A 307 -103.95 -8.40 93.01
N GLU A 308 -103.54 -9.63 92.70
CA GLU A 308 -104.04 -10.86 93.34
C GLU A 308 -103.78 -10.87 94.84
N ALA A 309 -102.62 -10.40 95.32
CA ALA A 309 -102.33 -10.26 96.74
C ALA A 309 -103.16 -9.16 97.44
N ILE A 310 -103.58 -8.12 96.70
CA ILE A 310 -104.52 -7.09 97.18
C ILE A 310 -105.93 -7.70 97.28
N ILE A 311 -106.41 -8.39 96.24
CA ILE A 311 -107.70 -9.11 96.24
C ILE A 311 -107.73 -10.17 97.35
N MET A 312 -106.64 -10.90 97.57
CA MET A 312 -106.55 -11.91 98.63
C MET A 312 -106.56 -11.28 100.03
N ASN A 313 -105.98 -10.08 100.21
CA ASN A 313 -106.16 -9.28 101.43
C ASN A 313 -107.61 -8.84 101.62
N GLU A 314 -108.31 -8.44 100.54
CA GLU A 314 -109.72 -8.07 100.59
C GLU A 314 -110.61 -9.27 100.96
N HIS A 315 -110.41 -10.42 100.33
CA HIS A 315 -111.05 -11.69 100.70
C HIS A 315 -110.77 -12.07 102.16
N LEU A 316 -109.54 -11.87 102.67
CA LEU A 316 -109.17 -12.13 104.06
C LEU A 316 -109.86 -11.16 105.03
N MET A 317 -109.90 -9.86 104.70
CA MET A 317 -110.65 -8.86 105.48
C MET A 317 -112.16 -9.16 105.48
N GLU A 318 -112.73 -9.64 104.37
CA GLU A 318 -114.14 -10.02 104.29
C GLU A 318 -114.44 -11.32 105.05
N ALA A 319 -113.53 -12.30 105.02
CA ALA A 319 -113.61 -13.50 105.86
C ALA A 319 -113.59 -13.15 107.36
N LEU A 320 -112.68 -12.25 107.79
CA LEU A 320 -112.65 -11.73 109.16
C LEU A 320 -113.92 -10.95 109.52
N ARG A 321 -114.47 -10.16 108.57
CA ARG A 321 -115.73 -9.41 108.74
C ARG A 321 -116.95 -10.33 108.83
N ARG A 322 -116.94 -11.49 108.16
CA ARG A 322 -117.95 -12.56 108.34
C ARG A 322 -117.82 -13.25 109.69
N LEU A 323 -116.60 -13.68 110.06
CA LEU A 323 -116.34 -14.42 111.30
C LEU A 323 -116.80 -13.64 112.54
N ARG A 324 -116.55 -12.33 112.58
CA ARG A 324 -116.95 -11.41 113.66
C ARG A 324 -118.48 -11.27 113.83
N ARG A 325 -119.30 -11.88 112.97
CA ARG A 325 -120.77 -11.72 112.92
C ARG A 325 -121.56 -12.95 113.37
N GLN A 326 -120.90 -14.02 113.84
CA GLN A 326 -121.57 -15.30 114.16
C GLN A 326 -121.26 -15.89 115.57
N SER A 327 -120.43 -15.25 116.39
CA SER A 327 -119.90 -15.83 117.63
C SER A 327 -120.51 -15.26 118.93
N SER A 328 -121.84 -15.32 119.11
CA SER A 328 -122.49 -14.83 120.34
C SER A 328 -123.84 -15.49 120.65
N ALA A 329 -123.83 -16.75 121.09
CA ALA A 329 -125.00 -17.43 121.68
C ALA A 329 -124.63 -18.66 122.53
N GLU A 330 -124.47 -18.48 123.85
CA GLU A 330 -124.66 -19.56 124.82
C GLU A 330 -126.07 -19.42 125.41
N ASN A 331 -126.94 -20.40 125.17
CA ASN A 331 -128.27 -20.50 125.79
C ASN A 331 -128.65 -21.99 125.93
N VAL A 332 -128.66 -22.51 127.15
CA VAL A 332 -129.03 -23.91 127.45
C VAL A 332 -130.55 -24.02 127.62
N ASP A 333 -131.18 -25.09 127.10
CA ASP A 333 -132.63 -25.24 127.15
C ASP A 333 -133.16 -25.43 128.59
N ARG A 334 -133.83 -24.36 129.06
CA ARG A 334 -134.49 -24.25 130.36
C ARG A 334 -135.51 -25.36 130.62
N ARG A 335 -136.12 -25.96 129.59
CA ARG A 335 -137.09 -27.06 129.73
C ARG A 335 -136.41 -28.36 130.16
N LEU A 336 -135.24 -28.66 129.61
CA LEU A 336 -134.48 -29.88 129.92
C LEU A 336 -134.04 -29.89 131.39
N VAL A 337 -133.39 -28.80 131.83
CA VAL A 337 -132.90 -28.63 133.21
C VAL A 337 -134.03 -28.76 134.23
N THR A 338 -135.21 -28.18 133.96
CA THR A 338 -136.35 -28.19 134.88
C THR A 338 -136.90 -29.61 135.12
N ASN A 339 -136.97 -30.45 134.08
CA ASN A 339 -137.48 -31.82 134.21
C ASN A 339 -136.55 -32.74 135.03
N VAL A 340 -135.23 -32.60 134.87
CA VAL A 340 -134.27 -33.40 135.64
C VAL A 340 -134.30 -32.98 137.12
N LEU A 341 -134.41 -31.68 137.41
CA LEU A 341 -134.52 -31.16 138.77
C LEU A 341 -135.80 -31.66 139.50
N LEU A 342 -136.95 -31.68 138.80
CA LEU A 342 -138.19 -32.21 139.36
C LEU A 342 -138.12 -33.72 139.62
N SER A 343 -137.52 -34.49 138.70
CA SER A 343 -137.31 -35.94 138.84
C SER A 343 -136.38 -36.28 140.01
N PHE A 344 -135.36 -35.45 140.23
CA PHE A 344 -134.48 -35.56 141.39
C PHE A 344 -135.24 -35.34 142.70
N LEU A 345 -136.18 -34.38 142.76
CA LEU A 345 -136.92 -34.09 143.99
C LEU A 345 -137.95 -35.17 144.36
N SER A 346 -138.67 -35.74 143.39
CA SER A 346 -139.71 -36.76 143.63
C SER A 346 -139.17 -38.16 143.96
N THR A 347 -137.90 -38.45 143.64
CA THR A 347 -137.28 -39.76 143.89
C THR A 347 -136.97 -39.96 145.38
N PRO A 348 -137.45 -41.05 146.04
CA PRO A 348 -137.27 -41.26 147.48
C PRO A 348 -135.79 -41.43 147.89
N ARG A 349 -135.50 -41.16 149.16
CA ARG A 349 -134.16 -40.86 149.71
C ARG A 349 -133.13 -42.02 149.74
N ALA A 350 -133.41 -43.14 149.08
CA ALA A 350 -132.61 -44.37 149.11
C ALA A 350 -132.36 -45.02 147.73
N ASP A 351 -132.75 -44.38 146.62
CA ASP A 351 -132.51 -44.87 145.25
C ASP A 351 -131.18 -44.34 144.69
N SER A 352 -130.35 -45.21 144.10
CA SER A 352 -129.07 -44.85 143.47
C SER A 352 -129.22 -43.95 142.25
N LYS A 353 -130.33 -44.04 141.51
CA LYS A 353 -130.62 -43.21 140.33
C LYS A 353 -130.59 -41.71 140.62
N ARG A 354 -130.81 -41.33 141.89
CA ARG A 354 -130.74 -39.95 142.34
C ARG A 354 -129.36 -39.32 142.17
N PHE A 355 -128.28 -40.11 142.18
CA PHE A 355 -126.92 -39.66 141.92
C PHE A 355 -126.65 -39.45 140.43
N GLU A 356 -127.15 -40.35 139.57
CA GLU A 356 -127.02 -40.26 138.11
C GLU A 356 -127.70 -39.00 137.54
N MET A 357 -128.87 -38.62 138.10
CA MET A 357 -129.55 -37.37 137.74
C MET A 357 -128.74 -36.11 138.10
N LEU A 358 -127.98 -36.13 139.20
CA LEU A 358 -127.06 -35.03 139.56
C LEU A 358 -125.84 -35.00 138.62
N GLN A 359 -125.28 -36.16 138.25
CA GLN A 359 -124.18 -36.24 137.28
C GLN A 359 -124.60 -35.63 135.94
N LEU A 360 -125.80 -35.96 135.44
CA LEU A 360 -126.37 -35.39 134.22
C LEU A 360 -126.61 -33.88 134.33
N LEU A 361 -127.15 -33.38 135.45
CA LEU A 361 -127.29 -31.94 135.69
C LEU A 361 -125.94 -31.22 135.67
N SER A 362 -124.91 -31.79 136.32
CA SER A 362 -123.57 -31.19 136.36
C SER A 362 -122.93 -31.07 134.98
N SER A 363 -123.20 -32.03 134.09
CA SER A 363 -122.74 -32.03 132.69
C SER A 363 -123.50 -31.03 131.81
N ILE A 364 -124.82 -30.91 131.99
CA ILE A 364 -125.68 -30.01 131.20
C ILE A 364 -125.51 -28.53 131.59
N LEU A 365 -125.15 -28.26 132.85
CA LEU A 365 -124.93 -26.90 133.38
C LEU A 365 -123.44 -26.53 133.51
N SER A 366 -122.53 -27.35 132.97
CA SER A 366 -121.08 -27.10 132.98
C SER A 366 -120.50 -26.78 134.37
N TRP A 367 -120.97 -27.47 135.42
CA TRP A 367 -120.59 -27.19 136.81
C TRP A 367 -119.08 -27.37 137.03
N ASN A 368 -118.44 -26.38 137.64
CA ASN A 368 -117.03 -26.47 138.03
C ASN A 368 -116.85 -27.44 139.20
N ASP A 369 -115.64 -28.00 139.39
CA ASP A 369 -115.38 -29.02 140.41
C ASP A 369 -115.73 -28.59 141.84
N THR A 370 -115.67 -27.29 142.16
CA THR A 370 -116.11 -26.73 143.45
C THR A 370 -117.62 -26.76 143.69
N GLU A 371 -118.42 -26.79 142.61
CA GLU A 371 -119.87 -26.95 142.65
C GLU A 371 -120.23 -28.44 142.71
N ARG A 372 -119.46 -29.28 142.00
CA ARG A 372 -119.56 -30.75 142.06
C ARG A 372 -119.20 -31.29 143.46
N GLU A 373 -118.21 -30.71 144.13
CA GLU A 373 -117.89 -31.01 145.53
C GLU A 373 -119.06 -30.66 146.46
N LYS A 374 -119.66 -29.46 146.34
CA LYS A 374 -120.86 -29.07 147.12
C LYS A 374 -122.10 -29.92 146.83
N ALA A 375 -122.23 -30.47 145.63
CA ALA A 375 -123.27 -31.43 145.27
C ALA A 375 -123.03 -32.86 145.82
N GLY A 376 -121.89 -33.11 146.47
CA GLY A 376 -121.50 -34.43 146.98
C GLY A 376 -120.99 -35.40 145.90
N LEU A 377 -120.58 -34.89 144.74
CA LEU A 377 -120.21 -35.67 143.55
C LEU A 377 -118.71 -36.05 143.47
N GLN A 378 -117.85 -35.40 144.26
CA GLN A 378 -116.39 -35.59 144.23
C GLN A 378 -115.77 -35.52 145.62
N LYS A 379 -114.55 -36.09 145.75
CA LYS A 379 -113.80 -36.22 147.00
C LYS A 379 -112.34 -35.78 146.80
N MET A 380 -112.05 -34.53 147.18
CA MET A 380 -110.76 -33.95 147.60
C MET A 380 -109.44 -34.67 147.19
N GLY A 381 -108.61 -34.06 146.32
CA GLY A 381 -107.24 -34.56 146.05
C GLY A 381 -106.42 -33.94 144.89
N ASN A 382 -105.82 -32.76 145.11
CA ASN A 382 -104.64 -32.13 144.47
C ASN A 382 -104.17 -32.42 143.01
N MET A 383 -104.19 -31.33 142.23
CA MET A 383 -103.20 -30.87 141.22
C MET A 383 -101.92 -30.26 141.89
N PRO A 384 -100.92 -29.61 141.22
CA PRO A 384 -100.33 -29.68 139.85
C PRO A 384 -98.75 -29.62 139.78
N SER A 385 -98.14 -29.62 138.58
CA SER A 385 -96.82 -29.02 138.20
C SER A 385 -96.69 -29.03 136.64
N ALA A 386 -96.31 -28.00 135.85
CA ALA A 386 -95.13 -27.10 135.79
C ALA A 386 -93.82 -27.82 135.31
N ASN A 387 -92.88 -27.27 134.50
CA ASN A 387 -92.59 -25.87 134.09
C ASN A 387 -91.61 -25.74 132.86
N THR A 388 -91.44 -24.51 132.32
CA THR A 388 -90.24 -23.87 131.69
C THR A 388 -89.60 -24.26 130.33
N GLY A 389 -89.36 -23.22 129.49
CA GLY A 389 -88.09 -22.94 128.78
C GLY A 389 -88.00 -23.33 127.28
N SER A 390 -87.15 -22.71 126.43
CA SER A 390 -86.52 -21.36 126.42
C SER A 390 -85.99 -21.08 124.98
N GLY A 391 -85.70 -19.83 124.60
CA GLY A 391 -85.03 -19.49 123.32
C GLY A 391 -83.70 -18.75 123.53
N ILE A 392 -82.98 -18.35 122.46
CA ILE A 392 -82.06 -17.17 122.34
C ILE A 392 -81.23 -17.14 121.02
N TRP A 393 -81.39 -16.04 120.24
CA TRP A 393 -80.41 -15.27 119.43
C TRP A 393 -79.48 -15.98 118.39
N GLY A 394 -78.69 -15.30 117.53
CA GLY A 394 -78.73 -13.88 117.10
C GLY A 394 -77.37 -13.13 117.03
N ARG A 395 -76.82 -12.97 115.79
CA ARG A 395 -75.74 -12.04 115.35
C ARG A 395 -74.31 -12.16 115.95
N SER A 396 -73.29 -12.29 115.10
CA SER A 396 -72.19 -11.31 114.88
C SER A 396 -71.22 -11.80 113.77
N ALA A 397 -70.05 -11.15 113.56
CA ALA A 397 -69.20 -11.33 112.37
C ALA A 397 -67.67 -11.32 112.61
N SER A 398 -66.94 -11.75 111.55
CA SER A 398 -65.59 -11.33 111.11
C SER A 398 -64.30 -12.10 111.49
N SER A 399 -63.49 -12.35 110.44
CA SER A 399 -62.01 -12.45 110.35
C SER A 399 -61.23 -13.75 110.69
N ALA A 400 -60.30 -14.09 109.77
CA ALA A 400 -58.97 -14.75 109.92
C ALA A 400 -58.83 -16.17 110.51
N SER A 401 -57.79 -16.99 110.24
CA SER A 401 -56.83 -17.14 109.10
C SER A 401 -55.87 -18.35 109.32
N VAL A 402 -55.34 -19.02 108.27
CA VAL A 402 -54.18 -19.99 108.30
C VAL A 402 -54.52 -21.34 109.04
N SER A 403 -53.92 -22.54 108.89
CA SER A 403 -52.66 -23.15 108.33
C SER A 403 -52.92 -24.64 107.95
N THR A 404 -52.01 -25.55 107.49
CA THR A 404 -50.77 -25.63 106.65
C THR A 404 -50.24 -27.10 106.75
N MET A 405 -49.27 -27.55 105.91
CA MET A 405 -48.56 -28.87 105.88
C MET A 405 -49.29 -30.02 105.12
N LYS A 406 -48.66 -30.84 104.24
CA LYS A 406 -47.29 -30.86 103.63
C LYS A 406 -47.26 -31.67 102.28
N SER A 407 -46.26 -31.40 101.44
CA SER A 407 -45.95 -31.87 100.05
C SER A 407 -45.51 -33.36 99.90
N PRO A 408 -45.10 -33.94 98.72
CA PRO A 408 -44.60 -33.39 97.40
C PRO A 408 -45.48 -33.79 96.16
N GLU A 409 -45.18 -33.51 94.88
CA GLU A 409 -43.91 -33.23 94.14
C GLU A 409 -44.05 -32.17 92.98
N LEU A 410 -43.05 -32.09 92.07
CA LEU A 410 -42.74 -31.01 91.09
C LEU A 410 -43.30 -31.31 89.66
N GLU A 411 -43.27 -30.46 88.61
CA GLU A 411 -42.50 -29.24 88.22
C GLU A 411 -43.46 -28.05 87.95
N LYS A 412 -43.22 -26.80 88.38
CA LYS A 412 -42.20 -25.77 88.04
C LYS A 412 -42.30 -25.20 86.60
N GLY A 413 -43.13 -24.17 86.42
CA GLY A 413 -43.07 -23.26 85.26
C GLY A 413 -41.98 -22.18 85.39
N ASP A 414 -41.51 -21.66 84.25
CA ASP A 414 -40.32 -20.78 84.17
C ASP A 414 -40.48 -19.68 83.09
N GLU A 415 -41.59 -18.94 83.16
CA GLU A 415 -42.02 -18.04 82.07
C GLU A 415 -41.60 -16.57 82.28
N THR A 416 -41.18 -16.19 83.49
CA THR A 416 -40.80 -14.79 83.80
C THR A 416 -39.34 -14.45 83.52
N GLU A 417 -38.45 -15.42 83.33
CA GLU A 417 -37.07 -15.14 82.88
C GLU A 417 -37.01 -14.82 81.37
N SER A 418 -37.98 -15.30 80.59
CA SER A 418 -38.01 -15.21 79.12
C SER A 418 -37.84 -13.77 78.59
N PHE A 419 -38.68 -12.83 79.06
CA PHE A 419 -38.69 -11.46 78.53
C PHE A 419 -37.42 -10.68 78.90
N SER A 420 -36.91 -10.85 80.13
CA SER A 420 -35.62 -10.28 80.54
C SER A 420 -34.44 -10.85 79.77
N ARG A 421 -34.47 -12.16 79.44
CA ARG A 421 -33.38 -12.84 78.75
C ARG A 421 -33.33 -12.46 77.27
N LEU A 422 -34.46 -12.38 76.60
CA LEU A 422 -34.57 -11.85 75.23
C LEU A 422 -34.17 -10.37 75.13
N TRP A 423 -34.50 -9.55 76.13
CA TRP A 423 -34.09 -8.13 76.14
C TRP A 423 -32.59 -7.96 76.43
N VAL A 424 -32.01 -8.81 77.28
CA VAL A 424 -30.54 -8.88 77.49
C VAL A 424 -29.82 -9.44 76.27
N GLU A 425 -30.39 -10.40 75.55
CA GLU A 425 -29.85 -10.95 74.31
C GLU A 425 -29.90 -9.91 73.17
N PHE A 426 -30.98 -9.13 73.07
CA PHE A 426 -31.06 -7.97 72.17
C PHE A 426 -29.96 -6.94 72.50
N LEU A 427 -29.80 -6.55 73.78
CA LEU A 427 -28.76 -5.61 74.19
C LEU A 427 -27.34 -6.14 73.95
N LEU A 428 -27.08 -7.44 74.15
CA LEU A 428 -25.78 -8.06 73.87
C LEU A 428 -25.48 -8.18 72.38
N THR A 429 -26.48 -8.45 71.54
CA THR A 429 -26.32 -8.53 70.09
C THR A 429 -26.16 -7.15 69.46
N GLU A 430 -26.94 -6.15 69.86
CA GLU A 430 -26.80 -4.77 69.40
C GLU A 430 -25.48 -4.13 69.86
N ALA A 431 -25.06 -4.35 71.12
CA ALA A 431 -23.78 -3.85 71.63
C ALA A 431 -22.56 -4.46 70.90
N ASN A 432 -22.59 -5.74 70.54
CA ASN A 432 -21.52 -6.34 69.73
C ASN A 432 -21.60 -5.94 68.24
N ALA A 433 -22.79 -5.70 67.69
CA ALA A 433 -22.94 -5.25 66.30
C ALA A 433 -22.29 -3.88 66.05
N GLY A 434 -22.19 -3.03 67.08
CA GLY A 434 -21.51 -1.73 67.01
C GLY A 434 -19.99 -1.79 66.88
N GLN A 435 -19.33 -2.94 67.05
CA GLN A 435 -17.87 -2.99 67.19
C GLN A 435 -17.18 -4.24 66.62
N ASN A 436 -17.25 -4.45 65.28
CA ASN A 436 -16.11 -4.89 64.44
C ASN A 436 -16.48 -5.19 62.96
N VAL A 437 -16.42 -4.20 62.06
CA VAL A 437 -15.84 -4.39 60.68
C VAL A 437 -15.29 -3.04 60.17
N SER A 438 -13.99 -2.77 60.30
CA SER A 438 -13.31 -1.64 59.62
C SER A 438 -11.78 -1.81 59.55
N ALA A 439 -11.33 -2.93 58.96
CA ALA A 439 -9.98 -3.16 58.46
C ALA A 439 -10.08 -4.23 57.33
N THR A 440 -9.33 -4.20 56.22
CA THR A 440 -8.14 -3.39 55.90
C THR A 440 -8.09 -3.00 54.40
N SER A 441 -7.29 -1.97 54.08
CA SER A 441 -6.90 -1.38 52.76
C SER A 441 -6.25 -2.36 51.75
N PRO A 442 -5.89 -2.04 50.45
CA PRO A 442 -5.37 -0.73 49.93
C PRO A 442 -5.66 -0.40 48.42
N PRO A 443 -4.94 0.50 47.68
CA PRO A 443 -4.35 1.82 48.00
C PRO A 443 -4.68 2.97 46.97
N THR A 444 -4.35 4.24 47.33
CA THR A 444 -3.97 5.41 46.46
C THR A 444 -4.91 5.94 45.36
N ASP A 445 -4.87 7.21 44.88
CA ASP A 445 -4.67 8.61 45.40
C ASP A 445 -4.67 9.55 44.15
N PRO A 446 -4.71 10.91 44.20
CA PRO A 446 -5.20 11.85 45.21
C PRO A 446 -6.12 12.99 44.65
N GLN A 447 -6.54 13.88 45.55
CA GLN A 447 -6.90 15.31 45.37
C GLN A 447 -8.21 15.81 44.71
N ARG A 448 -9.00 16.49 45.57
CA ARG A 448 -9.96 17.60 45.27
C ARG A 448 -9.19 18.89 44.89
N ARG A 449 -9.77 20.04 44.45
CA ARG A 449 -10.91 20.90 44.91
C ARG A 449 -11.16 21.95 43.79
N ALA A 450 -12.38 22.23 43.31
CA ALA A 450 -13.45 23.08 43.88
C ALA A 450 -13.61 24.45 43.16
N ASN A 451 -14.73 25.15 43.43
CA ASN A 451 -15.22 26.45 42.89
C ASN A 451 -16.05 26.38 41.59
N SER A 452 -17.02 27.29 41.31
CA SER A 452 -18.23 27.71 42.07
C SER A 452 -18.94 28.91 41.41
N SER A 453 -19.99 28.68 40.61
CA SER A 453 -21.01 29.70 40.26
C SER A 453 -22.19 29.06 39.51
N LEU A 454 -23.41 29.60 39.71
CA LEU A 454 -24.64 29.21 39.01
C LEU A 454 -25.04 30.31 37.99
N PRO A 455 -26.28 30.46 37.46
CA PRO A 455 -26.46 30.55 36.01
C PRO A 455 -26.98 31.93 35.51
N GLY A 456 -26.98 32.13 34.19
CA GLY A 456 -27.58 33.29 33.52
C GLY A 456 -28.29 32.91 32.22
N SER A 457 -29.47 33.49 31.97
CA SER A 457 -30.36 33.16 30.85
C SER A 457 -30.19 34.08 29.63
N PRO A 458 -30.77 33.76 28.45
CA PRO A 458 -30.34 34.32 27.16
C PRO A 458 -31.14 35.56 26.69
N THR A 459 -30.60 36.27 25.69
CA THR A 459 -31.35 37.19 24.82
C THR A 459 -30.85 37.14 23.37
N ARG A 460 -31.40 37.96 22.46
CA ARG A 460 -31.55 37.68 21.02
C ARG A 460 -30.88 38.69 20.07
N LEU A 461 -30.65 38.24 18.83
CA LEU A 461 -30.74 38.97 17.55
C LEU A 461 -29.77 40.14 17.24
N GLY A 462 -28.85 39.92 16.29
CA GLY A 462 -28.97 40.54 14.96
C GLY A 462 -27.95 41.60 14.47
N HIS A 463 -27.92 41.74 13.14
CA HIS A 463 -27.53 42.91 12.33
C HIS A 463 -26.04 43.15 11.90
N LEU A 464 -25.77 42.79 10.64
CA LEU A 464 -24.90 43.40 9.60
C LEU A 464 -23.60 44.18 9.97
N SER A 465 -22.47 43.60 9.56
CA SER A 465 -21.49 44.12 8.55
C SER A 465 -20.81 45.51 8.78
N PRO A 466 -19.90 46.02 7.89
CA PRO A 466 -18.46 45.93 8.20
C PRO A 466 -17.65 47.23 8.03
N GLY A 467 -16.39 47.25 8.50
CA GLY A 467 -15.42 48.27 8.04
C GLY A 467 -14.04 48.32 8.70
N SER A 468 -12.99 48.01 7.91
CA SER A 468 -11.82 48.88 7.64
C SER A 468 -10.83 49.31 8.77
N PRO A 469 -9.61 49.81 8.44
CA PRO A 469 -8.72 49.53 7.28
C PRO A 469 -7.19 49.48 7.64
N LEU A 470 -6.34 49.49 6.60
CA LEU A 470 -4.92 49.94 6.54
C LEU A 470 -3.76 48.99 6.92
N SER A 471 -3.01 48.54 5.91
CA SER A 471 -1.61 48.98 5.69
C SER A 471 -1.22 48.79 4.19
N PRO A 472 -0.27 49.55 3.60
CA PRO A 472 -0.20 49.71 2.14
C PRO A 472 1.04 49.13 1.42
N GLY A 473 0.82 48.75 0.15
CA GLY A 473 1.66 49.26 -0.94
C GLY A 473 2.64 48.31 -1.65
N ARG A 474 2.27 47.91 -2.87
CA ARG A 474 2.90 48.40 -4.13
C ARG A 474 2.00 48.08 -5.34
N ARG A 475 2.24 48.78 -6.45
CA ARG A 475 1.53 48.60 -7.74
C ARG A 475 2.51 48.09 -8.79
N LEU A 476 2.01 47.40 -9.82
CA LEU A 476 2.17 47.84 -11.22
C LEU A 476 1.10 47.18 -12.11
N SER A 477 0.58 48.02 -13.00
CA SER A 477 -0.17 47.80 -14.25
C SER A 477 0.06 46.46 -14.97
N SER A 478 -0.93 45.69 -15.44
CA SER A 478 -2.12 46.01 -16.27
C SER A 478 -1.85 46.23 -17.76
N PHE A 479 -2.30 45.29 -18.59
CA PHE A 479 -2.72 45.51 -19.98
C PHE A 479 -3.99 44.70 -20.25
N SER A 480 -4.90 45.24 -21.07
CA SER A 480 -6.24 44.69 -21.30
C SER A 480 -6.50 44.47 -22.79
N SER A 481 -7.05 43.31 -23.18
CA SER A 481 -7.95 43.06 -24.33
C SER A 481 -8.13 41.55 -24.56
N ALA A 482 -9.16 41.03 -25.23
CA ALA A 482 -10.56 41.44 -25.41
C ALA A 482 -11.29 40.32 -26.18
N ALA A 483 -12.60 40.14 -25.96
CA ALA A 483 -13.48 39.10 -26.55
C ALA A 483 -13.07 37.63 -26.26
N ALA A 484 -13.92 36.70 -25.81
CA ALA A 484 -15.37 36.48 -25.93
C ALA A 484 -15.82 35.90 -27.30
N MET A 485 -16.01 34.58 -27.33
CA MET A 485 -17.08 33.89 -28.07
C MET A 485 -17.61 32.74 -27.20
N ALA A 486 -18.91 32.50 -27.24
CA ALA A 486 -19.56 31.42 -26.50
C ALA A 486 -20.67 30.79 -27.34
N SER A 487 -20.73 29.46 -27.40
CA SER A 487 -21.87 28.74 -28.00
C SER A 487 -21.92 27.25 -27.60
N SER A 488 -22.96 26.94 -26.84
CA SER A 488 -23.69 25.66 -26.79
C SER A 488 -25.15 25.98 -27.24
N PRO A 489 -26.13 25.05 -27.36
CA PRO A 489 -26.17 23.64 -26.92
C PRO A 489 -26.91 22.63 -27.86
N ASN A 490 -27.14 21.41 -27.34
CA ASN A 490 -28.24 20.47 -27.71
C ASN A 490 -28.18 19.78 -29.11
N LEU A 491 -28.84 18.63 -29.38
CA LEU A 491 -29.84 17.82 -28.63
C LEU A 491 -29.86 16.34 -29.10
N SER A 492 -30.43 15.44 -28.27
CA SER A 492 -31.17 14.19 -28.61
C SER A 492 -30.46 12.82 -28.85
N LEU A 493 -31.27 11.77 -28.65
CA LEU A 493 -31.09 10.29 -28.66
C LEU A 493 -32.51 9.68 -28.92
N PRO A 494 -32.76 8.36 -29.09
CA PRO A 494 -31.99 7.20 -29.62
C PRO A 494 -32.85 6.53 -30.77
N PRO A 495 -33.10 5.19 -30.94
CA PRO A 495 -32.44 3.93 -30.52
C PRO A 495 -32.36 2.76 -31.58
N SER A 496 -31.71 1.65 -31.17
CA SER A 496 -32.14 0.23 -31.39
C SER A 496 -31.71 -0.62 -32.61
N ARG A 497 -30.88 -1.65 -32.35
CA ARG A 497 -30.89 -3.07 -32.83
C ARG A 497 -29.67 -3.78 -32.17
N LYS A 498 -29.67 -4.98 -31.56
CA LYS A 498 -30.45 -6.25 -31.58
C LYS A 498 -29.77 -7.39 -32.37
N GLY A 499 -29.07 -8.26 -31.64
CA GLY A 499 -28.60 -9.61 -32.03
C GLY A 499 -27.70 -10.18 -30.92
N LYS A 500 -28.19 -11.07 -30.03
CA LYS A 500 -28.42 -12.54 -30.15
C LYS A 500 -27.13 -13.39 -30.14
N GLU A 501 -26.95 -14.10 -29.02
CA GLU A 501 -26.61 -15.52 -28.90
C GLU A 501 -25.41 -16.09 -29.70
N LYS A 502 -24.39 -16.56 -28.97
CA LYS A 502 -24.37 -18.00 -28.63
C LYS A 502 -23.47 -18.35 -27.43
N GLU A 503 -23.98 -19.28 -26.64
CA GLU A 503 -23.33 -20.01 -25.57
C GLU A 503 -23.02 -21.42 -26.09
N VAL A 504 -21.81 -21.94 -25.84
CA VAL A 504 -21.45 -23.34 -26.09
C VAL A 504 -20.52 -23.80 -24.97
N LEU A 505 -20.88 -24.91 -24.33
CA LEU A 505 -20.06 -25.62 -23.35
C LEU A 505 -19.01 -26.49 -24.05
N LEU A 506 -17.75 -26.37 -23.63
CA LEU A 506 -16.88 -27.50 -23.22
C LEU A 506 -15.58 -26.97 -22.59
#